data_AF-X1LRJ2-F1
#
_entry.id   AF-X1LRJ2-F1
#
_cell.length_a   1.000
_cell.length_b   1.000
_cell.length_c   1.000
_cell.angle_alpha   90.00
_cell.angle_beta   90.00
_cell.angle_gamma   90.00
#
_symmetry.space_group_name_H-M   'P 1'
#
loop_
_entity.id
_entity.type
_entity.pdbx_description
1 polymer ?
#
loop_
_entity_poly.entity_id
_entity_poly.type
_entity_poly.pdbx_seq_one_letter_code
_entity_poly.pdbx_strand_id
1 'polypeptide(L)'
;MRMRIVILIIAIILAVIAVVAVIGYISNIRASVEEEVEKIEVLIAAQNIPGETSVETIIADGSVITQAIPRKYLAEGVLTSLEDYKGYVAAVPINKGEQITATKLIKPEDIGLAFM
;
A
#
# COMPACT_ATOMS: atom_id res chain seq x y z
N MET A 1 -19.17 59.23 -3.34
CA MET A 1 -19.70 57.86 -3.19
C MET A 1 -19.36 56.93 -4.36
N ARG A 2 -19.41 57.37 -5.63
CA ARG A 2 -19.10 56.53 -6.80
C ARG A 2 -17.71 55.88 -6.79
N MET A 3 -16.67 56.61 -6.38
CA MET A 3 -15.29 56.08 -6.32
C MET A 3 -15.09 54.97 -5.27
N ARG A 4 -15.84 55.02 -4.15
CA ARG A 4 -15.81 53.97 -3.13
C ARG A 4 -16.44 52.67 -3.62
N ILE A 5 -17.50 52.78 -4.43
CA ILE A 5 -18.17 51.63 -5.06
C ILE A 5 -17.24 50.97 -6.08
N VAL A 6 -16.53 51.76 -6.89
CA VAL A 6 -15.55 51.23 -7.87
C VAL A 6 -14.41 50.46 -7.16
N ILE A 7 -13.88 51.00 -6.07
CA ILE A 7 -12.84 50.33 -5.28
C ILE A 7 -13.34 49.00 -4.69
N LEU A 8 -14.58 48.97 -4.18
CA LEU A 8 -15.19 47.74 -3.65
C LEU A 8 -15.37 46.67 -4.74
N ILE A 9 -15.80 47.05 -5.94
CA ILE A 9 -15.94 46.13 -7.07
C ILE A 9 -14.58 45.53 -7.46
N ILE A 10 -13.53 46.35 -7.53
CA ILE A 10 -12.17 45.89 -7.84
C ILE A 10 -11.67 44.92 -6.77
N ALA A 11 -11.90 45.22 -5.48
CA ALA A 11 -11.52 44.34 -4.38
C ALA A 11 -12.20 42.96 -4.47
N ILE A 12 -13.50 42.93 -4.83
CA ILE A 12 -14.24 41.68 -5.03
C ILE A 12 -13.66 40.89 -6.20
N ILE A 13 -13.35 41.54 -7.33
CA ILE A 13 -12.75 40.88 -8.50
C ILE A 13 -11.40 40.25 -8.13
N LEU A 14 -10.54 41.01 -7.42
CA LEU A 14 -9.25 40.48 -6.96
C LEU A 14 -9.41 39.30 -6.00
N ALA A 15 -10.39 39.34 -5.10
CA ALA A 15 -10.68 38.24 -4.20
C ALA A 15 -11.11 36.98 -4.97
N VAL A 16 -11.96 37.11 -5.98
CA VAL A 16 -12.37 35.99 -6.85
C VAL A 16 -11.18 35.40 -7.58
N ILE A 17 -10.30 36.24 -8.14
CA ILE A 17 -9.08 35.79 -8.83
C ILE A 17 -8.17 35.01 -7.88
N ALA A 18 -7.96 35.53 -6.66
CA ALA A 18 -7.14 34.86 -5.65
C ALA A 18 -7.71 33.49 -5.28
N VAL A 19 -9.03 33.39 -5.08
CA VAL A 19 -9.70 32.11 -4.79
C VAL A 19 -9.54 31.12 -5.94
N VAL A 20 -9.76 31.55 -7.19
CA VAL A 20 -9.57 30.69 -8.37
C VAL A 20 -8.12 30.24 -8.51
N ALA A 21 -7.14 31.12 -8.25
CA ALA A 21 -5.73 30.78 -8.28
C ALA A 21 -5.37 29.72 -7.23
N VAL A 22 -5.89 29.84 -6.01
CA VAL A 22 -5.69 28.86 -4.94
C VAL A 22 -6.31 27.51 -5.31
N ILE A 23 -7.55 27.51 -5.86
CA ILE A 23 -8.21 26.28 -6.31
C ILE A 23 -7.39 25.62 -7.43
N GLY A 24 -6.93 26.40 -8.42
CA GLY A 24 -6.10 25.89 -9.51
C GLY A 24 -4.78 25.29 -9.03
N TYR A 25 -4.11 25.93 -8.08
CA TYR A 25 -2.87 25.42 -7.48
C TYR A 25 -3.08 24.08 -6.76
N ILE A 26 -4.13 23.97 -5.93
CA ILE A 26 -4.45 22.73 -5.21
C ILE A 26 -4.81 21.60 -6.19
N SER A 27 -5.56 21.91 -7.25
CA SER A 27 -5.93 20.94 -8.28
C SER A 27 -4.72 20.44 -9.07
N ASN A 28 -3.76 21.32 -9.38
CA ASN A 28 -2.51 20.94 -10.06
C ASN A 28 -1.64 20.01 -9.19
N ILE A 29 -1.62 20.23 -7.88
CA ILE A 29 -0.92 19.34 -6.94
C ILE A 29 -1.59 17.96 -6.90
N ARG A 30 -2.92 17.89 -6.84
CA ARG A 30 -3.63 16.59 -6.83
C ARG A 30 -3.36 15.76 -8.08
N ALA A 31 -3.34 16.40 -9.26
CA ALA A 31 -3.01 15.73 -10.51
C ALA A 31 -1.57 15.18 -10.57
N SER A 32 -0.64 15.77 -9.80
CA SER A 32 0.76 15.31 -9.74
C SER A 32 0.99 14.18 -8.72
N VAL A 33 0.04 13.91 -7.82
CA VAL A 33 0.13 12.80 -6.85
C VAL A 33 -0.45 11.49 -7.41
N GLU A 34 -1.24 11.61 -8.48
CA GLU A 34 -1.74 10.49 -9.30
C GLU A 34 -0.83 10.19 -10.50
N GLU A 35 0.41 10.69 -10.51
CA GLU A 35 1.48 10.21 -11.40
C GLU A 35 1.68 8.71 -11.15
N GLU A 36 0.91 7.89 -11.86
CA GLU A 36 1.19 6.54 -12.34
C GLU A 36 2.20 5.77 -11.49
N VAL A 37 1.94 5.72 -10.18
CA VAL A 37 2.80 4.98 -9.27
C VAL A 37 2.53 3.53 -9.60
N GLU A 38 3.47 2.88 -10.31
CA GLU A 38 3.37 1.47 -10.69
C GLU A 38 3.00 0.66 -9.44
N LYS A 39 1.73 0.23 -9.38
CA LYS A 39 1.20 -0.58 -8.28
C LYS A 39 1.35 -2.03 -8.68
N ILE A 40 1.90 -2.81 -7.76
CA ILE A 40 2.08 -4.25 -7.93
C ILE A 40 1.11 -4.93 -6.96
N GLU A 41 0.39 -5.92 -7.47
CA GLU A 41 -0.46 -6.78 -6.66
C GLU A 41 0.41 -7.76 -5.87
N VAL A 42 0.32 -7.70 -4.54
CA VAL A 42 1.09 -8.53 -3.63
C VAL A 42 0.21 -9.18 -2.57
N LEU A 43 0.69 -10.28 -1.99
CA LEU A 43 0.01 -10.98 -0.92
C LEU A 43 0.23 -10.31 0.43
N ILE A 44 -0.86 -10.12 1.15
CA ILE A 44 -0.89 -9.53 2.50
C ILE A 44 -1.65 -10.48 3.42
N ALA A 45 -1.17 -10.62 4.65
CA ALA A 45 -1.85 -11.40 5.68
C ALA A 45 -3.18 -10.72 6.09
N ALA A 46 -4.30 -11.40 5.83
CA ALA A 46 -5.64 -10.94 6.21
C ALA A 46 -5.88 -11.03 7.74
N GLN A 47 -5.13 -11.91 8.40
CA GLN A 47 -5.17 -12.20 9.83
C GLN A 47 -3.78 -12.59 10.33
N ASN A 48 -3.63 -12.78 11.65
CA ASN A 48 -2.39 -13.30 12.21
C ASN A 48 -2.23 -14.77 11.80
N ILE A 49 -1.07 -15.10 11.25
CA ILE A 49 -0.69 -16.45 10.85
C ILE A 49 0.37 -16.92 11.86
N PRO A 50 0.07 -17.95 12.68
CA PRO A 50 1.06 -18.52 13.58
C PRO A 50 2.29 -19.05 12.83
N GLY A 51 3.43 -19.09 13.51
CA GLY A 51 4.58 -19.86 13.01
C GLY A 51 4.19 -21.33 12.82
N GLU A 52 4.94 -22.02 11.96
CA GLU A 52 4.76 -23.43 11.59
C GLU A 52 3.44 -23.73 10.84
N THR A 53 2.64 -22.70 10.53
CA THR A 53 1.45 -22.86 9.69
C THR A 53 1.86 -23.16 8.24
N SER A 54 1.31 -24.22 7.65
CA SER A 54 1.61 -24.59 6.26
C SER A 54 0.96 -23.65 5.25
N VAL A 55 1.61 -23.50 4.10
CA VAL A 55 1.09 -22.70 2.98
C VAL A 55 -0.28 -23.20 2.51
N GLU A 56 -0.51 -24.51 2.53
CA GLU A 56 -1.81 -25.11 2.19
C GLU A 56 -2.91 -24.64 3.14
N THR A 57 -2.62 -24.61 4.45
CA THR A 57 -3.56 -24.11 5.46
C THR A 57 -3.78 -22.61 5.30
N ILE A 58 -2.72 -21.83 5.06
CA ILE A 58 -2.83 -20.38 4.80
C ILE A 58 -3.79 -20.09 3.63
N ILE A 59 -3.68 -20.86 2.55
CA ILE A 59 -4.55 -20.73 1.37
C ILE A 59 -5.98 -21.20 1.69
N ALA A 60 -6.13 -22.37 2.32
CA ALA A 60 -7.44 -22.95 2.63
C ALA A 60 -8.27 -22.07 3.58
N ASP A 61 -7.63 -21.44 4.55
CA ASP A 61 -8.27 -20.58 5.54
C ASP A 61 -8.53 -19.16 5.00
N GLY A 62 -8.07 -18.83 3.79
CA GLY A 62 -8.17 -17.47 3.25
C GLY A 62 -7.38 -16.45 4.09
N SER A 63 -6.26 -16.89 4.70
CA SER A 63 -5.45 -16.06 5.59
C SER A 63 -4.61 -15.00 4.85
N VAL A 64 -4.63 -15.01 3.51
CA VAL A 64 -3.95 -14.05 2.64
C VAL A 64 -4.92 -13.41 1.65
N ILE A 65 -4.69 -12.14 1.35
CA ILE A 65 -5.41 -11.36 0.36
C ILE A 65 -4.43 -10.66 -0.57
N THR A 66 -4.87 -10.39 -1.80
CA THR A 66 -4.11 -9.58 -2.76
C THR A 66 -4.41 -8.10 -2.56
N GLN A 67 -3.37 -7.28 -2.50
CA GLN A 67 -3.51 -5.82 -2.40
C GLN A 67 -2.51 -5.12 -3.33
N ALA A 68 -2.98 -4.07 -4.01
CA ALA A 68 -2.15 -3.23 -4.87
C ALA A 68 -1.33 -2.24 -4.03
N ILE A 69 0.00 -2.43 -4.01
CA ILE A 69 0.93 -1.59 -3.26
C ILE A 69 1.89 -0.90 -4.25
N PRO A 70 2.17 0.41 -4.08
CA PRO A 70 3.23 1.08 -4.83
C PRO A 70 4.55 0.34 -4.78
N ARG A 71 5.24 0.18 -5.93
CA ARG A 71 6.53 -0.50 -6.02
C ARG A 71 7.57 -0.06 -4.98
N LYS A 72 7.57 1.23 -4.61
CA LYS A 72 8.47 1.81 -3.60
C LYS A 72 8.21 1.36 -2.15
N TYR A 73 7.07 0.73 -1.86
CA TYR A 73 6.68 0.25 -0.53
C TYR A 73 6.66 -1.28 -0.43
N LEU A 74 7.14 -1.98 -1.46
CA LEU A 74 7.25 -3.41 -1.43
C LEU A 74 8.34 -3.85 -0.45
N ALA A 75 8.02 -4.83 0.37
CA ALA A 75 9.01 -5.53 1.16
C ALA A 75 9.96 -6.30 0.23
N GLU A 76 11.21 -6.46 0.65
CA GLU A 76 12.17 -7.29 -0.08
C GLU A 76 11.68 -8.74 -0.15
N GLY A 77 11.69 -9.33 -1.35
CA GLY A 77 11.21 -10.69 -1.56
C GLY A 77 9.69 -10.88 -1.36
N VAL A 78 8.89 -9.82 -1.44
CA VAL A 78 7.43 -9.92 -1.38
C VAL A 78 6.89 -10.87 -2.45
N LEU A 79 5.89 -11.67 -2.07
CA LEU A 79 5.26 -12.65 -2.93
C LEU A 79 3.97 -12.12 -3.54
N THR A 80 3.77 -12.46 -4.82
CA THR A 80 2.51 -12.23 -5.54
C THR A 80 1.65 -13.50 -5.61
N SER A 81 2.25 -14.67 -5.37
CA SER A 81 1.60 -15.98 -5.31
C SER A 81 2.31 -16.91 -4.32
N LEU A 82 1.59 -17.90 -3.82
CA LEU A 82 2.09 -18.98 -2.95
C LEU A 82 2.32 -20.30 -3.70
N GLU A 83 2.08 -20.35 -5.01
CA GLU A 83 2.14 -21.59 -5.81
C GLU A 83 3.50 -22.29 -5.75
N ASP A 84 4.59 -21.51 -5.75
CA ASP A 84 5.97 -22.02 -5.67
C ASP A 84 6.39 -22.45 -4.25
N TYR A 85 5.55 -22.16 -3.26
CA TYR A 85 5.81 -22.43 -1.84
C TYR A 85 4.93 -23.54 -1.29
N LYS A 86 4.35 -24.38 -2.15
CA LYS A 86 3.67 -25.60 -1.71
C LYS A 86 4.62 -26.49 -0.91
N GLY A 87 4.15 -26.98 0.23
CA GLY A 87 4.90 -27.74 1.20
C GLY A 87 5.75 -26.90 2.16
N TYR A 88 5.78 -25.57 2.03
CA TYR A 88 6.48 -24.69 2.97
C TYR A 88 5.58 -24.35 4.16
N VAL A 89 6.21 -23.88 5.24
CA VAL A 89 5.53 -23.34 6.41
C VAL A 89 6.04 -21.94 6.74
N ALA A 90 5.24 -21.17 7.49
CA ALA A 90 5.68 -19.91 8.07
C ALA A 90 6.79 -20.17 9.11
N ALA A 91 8.01 -19.72 8.86
CA ALA A 91 9.14 -19.87 9.77
C ALA A 91 8.92 -19.12 11.09
N VAL A 92 8.23 -17.98 11.02
CA VAL A 92 7.91 -17.10 12.14
C VAL A 92 6.46 -16.63 12.04
N PRO A 93 5.85 -16.18 13.15
CA PRO A 93 4.53 -15.57 13.10
C PRO A 93 4.48 -14.38 12.12
N ILE A 94 3.41 -14.31 11.32
CA ILE A 94 3.12 -13.21 10.40
C ILE A 94 1.91 -12.46 10.92
N ASN A 95 2.04 -11.15 11.06
CA ASN A 95 0.97 -10.33 11.63
C ASN A 95 -0.03 -9.89 10.56
N LYS A 96 -1.28 -9.66 10.96
CA LYS A 96 -2.28 -9.07 10.09
C LYS A 96 -1.78 -7.76 9.46
N GLY A 97 -2.01 -7.61 8.16
CA GLY A 97 -1.60 -6.44 7.37
C GLY A 97 -0.15 -6.49 6.89
N GLU A 98 0.60 -7.53 7.25
CA GLU A 98 1.98 -7.70 6.81
C GLU A 98 2.06 -8.28 5.39
N GLN A 99 3.04 -7.82 4.60
CA GLN A 99 3.33 -8.39 3.28
C GLN A 99 3.98 -9.76 3.43
N ILE A 100 3.48 -10.74 2.67
CA ILE A 100 4.05 -12.09 2.66
C ILE A 100 5.35 -12.05 1.86
N THR A 101 6.44 -12.53 2.45
CA THR A 101 7.79 -12.52 1.85
C THR A 101 8.38 -13.92 1.81
N ALA A 102 9.18 -14.19 0.79
CA ALA A 102 9.90 -15.46 0.61
C ALA A 102 10.72 -15.84 1.84
N THR A 103 11.33 -14.85 2.50
CA THR A 103 12.20 -15.04 3.67
C THR A 103 11.48 -15.57 4.91
N LYS A 104 10.14 -15.48 4.95
CA LYS A 104 9.33 -16.00 6.04
C LYS A 104 8.79 -17.39 5.79
N LEU A 105 9.00 -17.95 4.60
CA LEU A 105 8.57 -19.29 4.25
C LEU A 105 9.80 -20.19 4.20
N ILE A 106 9.72 -21.32 4.89
CA ILE A 106 10.79 -22.30 4.92
C ILE A 106 10.21 -23.69 4.68
N LYS A 107 11.01 -24.57 4.09
CA LYS A 107 10.63 -25.97 4.01
C LYS A 107 10.67 -26.59 5.41
N PRO A 108 9.72 -27.47 5.76
CA PRO A 108 9.69 -28.14 7.05
C PRO A 108 11.00 -28.84 7.44
N GLU A 109 11.70 -29.41 6.46
CA GLU A 109 12.98 -30.08 6.64
C GLU A 109 14.14 -29.16 7.07
N ASP A 110 14.04 -27.85 6.76
CA ASP A 110 15.08 -26.86 7.04
C ASP A 110 14.82 -26.05 8.32
N ILE A 111 13.66 -26.21 8.96
CA ILE A 111 13.29 -25.49 10.20
C ILE A 111 14.33 -25.71 11.30
N GLY A 112 14.80 -26.95 11.46
CA GLY A 112 15.79 -27.30 12.49
C GLY A 112 17.17 -26.68 12.28
N LEU A 113 17.48 -26.20 11.07
CA LEU A 113 18.75 -25.55 10.72
C LEU A 113 18.69 -24.03 10.87
N ALA A 114 17.49 -23.43 10.84
CA ALA A 114 17.31 -21.97 10.88
C ALA A 114 17.45 -21.36 12.30
N PHE A 115 17.42 -22.19 13.35
CA PHE A 115 17.50 -21.78 14.76
C PHE A 115 18.81 -22.19 15.46
N MET A 116 19.80 -22.71 14.73
CA MET A 116 21.17 -22.93 15.22
C MET A 116 22.10 -21.80 14.79
#